data_AF-A0A926BN65-F1
#
_entry.id   AF-A0A926BN65-F1
#
_cell.length_a   1.000
_cell.length_b   1.000
_cell.length_c   1.000
_cell.angle_alpha   90.00
_cell.angle_beta   90.00
_cell.angle_gamma   90.00
#
_symmetry.space_group_name_H-M   'P 1'
#
loop_
_entity.id
_entity.type
_entity.pdbx_description
1 polymer ?
#
loop_
_entity_poly.entity_id
_entity_poly.type
_entity_poly.pdbx_seq_one_letter_code
_entity_poly.pdbx_strand_id
1 'polypeptide(L)'
;TKSSPAAQYSGVQNAVLANVQGYENSLNTARQELAGYEASVNQLRSLLAASNATATVPLPSGENPRVRALESRVADLRIAFSRVQESNYDTGSDVYKQAQAELSQAEAELKRAQKEPFSATALNTNRQDLVAALGSAQVKQRDAQSRVVVLQNQVTAEREKLKTLPLAAAKLADLSREAALRQDAVARLEKALADAELQAIERGRAGTVSIVSAAQAELVEGMTTGQLLKIIVYGMTLALVFACLLFVALDYLDNAVKTVGDAQRLMNLSVIGQIPSHLPDLLRAPRIVALDPLSPAAESYRLLRSDLIFLCQERAFKSLVVAPIRPGQGATTTAGNLAIALAQSGRKVILIDADLRRPKLHAVFNVSNDAGVSGVLTGQTTYDAALLPTDVENLRLLPAGSPVLNPSELIGSGMMGALLKKLGEMAEFVIVDTPSPASFADGAVLASLADATLLVLRAGQAPDGSVEAQVQTRLQKARANVLGMVLNDVEPERLLGSRPVEQFMPLAIGNVSEATYAPLPALPKPVSLTANDAPDEKEYEYDVEDAEDDAPPAPKPIVVGRPRIVSTAISTPVGAGSNGNGKSAPKITRKTDVPLSILIVAGLSTGVGLLTLALSRAGA
;
A
#
# COMPACT_ATOMS: atom_id res chain seq x y z
N THR A 1 -15.51 -8.10 -43.59
CA THR A 1 -15.95 -6.69 -43.55
C THR A 1 -14.75 -5.81 -43.26
N LYS A 2 -14.12 -5.26 -44.30
CA LYS A 2 -12.94 -4.38 -44.16
C LYS A 2 -13.42 -3.00 -43.70
N SER A 3 -13.43 -2.74 -42.39
CA SER A 3 -13.59 -1.38 -41.90
C SER A 3 -12.32 -0.59 -42.25
N SER A 4 -12.48 0.55 -42.91
CA SER A 4 -11.37 1.48 -43.18
C SER A 4 -10.67 1.85 -41.87
N PRO A 5 -9.34 2.05 -41.84
CA PRO A 5 -8.61 2.49 -40.65
C PRO A 5 -9.22 3.73 -40.00
N ALA A 6 -9.82 4.62 -40.80
CA ALA A 6 -10.55 5.79 -40.32
C ALA A 6 -11.82 5.45 -39.51
N ALA A 7 -12.51 4.36 -39.85
CA ALA A 7 -13.72 3.90 -39.16
C ALA A 7 -13.41 3.16 -37.85
N GLN A 8 -12.24 2.50 -37.75
CA GLN A 8 -11.77 1.93 -36.49
C GLN A 8 -11.32 3.02 -35.52
N TYR A 9 -10.65 4.05 -36.03
CA TYR A 9 -10.20 5.19 -35.24
C TYR A 9 -11.38 6.01 -34.67
N SER A 10 -12.41 6.30 -35.47
CA SER A 10 -13.60 7.02 -35.00
C SER A 10 -14.35 6.24 -33.92
N GLY A 11 -14.38 4.90 -33.99
CA GLY A 11 -14.97 4.05 -32.96
C GLY A 11 -14.25 4.14 -31.61
N VAL A 12 -12.91 4.12 -31.62
CA VAL A 12 -12.10 4.26 -30.40
C VAL A 12 -12.20 5.67 -29.81
N GLN A 13 -12.17 6.71 -30.65
CA GLN A 13 -12.31 8.10 -30.21
C GLN A 13 -13.68 8.34 -29.54
N ASN A 14 -14.75 7.81 -30.13
CA ASN A 14 -16.10 7.93 -29.57
C ASN A 14 -16.25 7.18 -28.23
N ALA A 15 -15.61 6.01 -28.08
CA ALA A 15 -15.63 5.26 -26.83
C ALA A 15 -14.90 6.00 -25.69
N VAL A 16 -13.75 6.60 -25.97
CA VAL A 16 -13.01 7.40 -24.97
C VAL A 16 -13.78 8.67 -24.61
N LEU A 17 -14.43 9.32 -25.59
CA LEU A 17 -15.28 10.49 -25.34
C LEU A 17 -16.47 10.15 -24.43
N ALA A 18 -17.13 9.01 -24.66
CA ALA A 18 -18.22 8.53 -23.84
C ALA A 18 -17.78 8.25 -22.39
N ASN A 19 -16.59 7.67 -22.20
CA ASN A 19 -16.02 7.44 -20.87
C ASN A 19 -15.72 8.75 -20.14
N VAL A 20 -15.14 9.74 -20.83
CA VAL A 20 -14.91 11.08 -20.23
C VAL A 20 -16.21 11.71 -19.78
N GLN A 21 -17.25 11.69 -20.62
CA GLN A 21 -18.57 12.23 -20.25
C GLN A 21 -19.17 11.47 -19.05
N GLY A 22 -19.03 10.14 -19.00
CA GLY A 22 -19.47 9.34 -17.87
C GLY A 22 -18.79 9.74 -16.56
N TYR A 23 -17.46 9.86 -16.57
CA TYR A 23 -16.70 10.28 -15.39
C TYR A 23 -16.95 11.73 -14.99
N GLU A 24 -17.15 12.64 -15.95
CA GLU A 24 -17.50 14.04 -15.67
C GLU A 24 -18.88 14.15 -14.99
N ASN A 25 -19.86 13.34 -15.42
CA ASN A 25 -21.16 13.26 -14.76
C ASN A 25 -21.03 12.74 -13.33
N SER A 26 -20.29 11.64 -13.11
CA SER A 26 -20.04 11.10 -11.78
C SER A 26 -19.29 12.08 -10.87
N LEU A 27 -18.33 12.83 -11.41
CA LEU A 27 -17.60 13.87 -10.71
C LEU A 27 -18.52 15.02 -10.28
N ASN A 28 -19.45 15.44 -11.14
CA ASN A 28 -20.42 16.47 -10.82
C ASN A 28 -21.39 16.02 -9.72
N THR A 29 -21.87 14.77 -9.74
CA THR A 29 -22.67 14.19 -8.65
C THR A 29 -21.89 14.16 -7.35
N ALA A 30 -20.64 13.69 -7.35
CA ALA A 30 -19.80 13.63 -6.15
C ALA A 30 -19.50 15.03 -5.57
N ARG A 31 -19.35 16.06 -6.42
CA ARG A 31 -19.20 17.45 -5.99
C ARG A 31 -20.46 18.00 -5.34
N GLN A 32 -21.65 17.66 -5.86
CA GLN A 32 -22.92 18.04 -5.25
C GLN A 32 -23.10 17.39 -3.88
N GLU A 33 -22.75 16.11 -3.74
CA GLU A 33 -22.76 15.41 -2.43
C GLU A 33 -21.79 16.05 -1.43
N LEU A 34 -20.56 16.37 -1.86
CA LEU A 34 -19.58 17.05 -1.02
C LEU A 34 -20.09 18.41 -0.53
N ALA A 35 -20.68 19.21 -1.41
CA ALA A 35 -21.28 20.49 -1.05
C ALA A 35 -22.42 20.32 -0.02
N GLY A 36 -23.24 19.27 -0.13
CA GLY A 36 -24.28 18.92 0.83
C GLY A 36 -23.72 18.55 2.21
N TYR A 37 -22.64 17.77 2.27
CA TYR A 37 -21.95 17.44 3.52
C TYR A 37 -21.25 18.65 4.15
N GLU A 38 -20.63 19.52 3.34
CA GLU A 38 -20.04 20.78 3.80
C GLU A 38 -21.08 21.71 4.44
N ALA A 39 -22.24 21.85 3.80
CA ALA A 39 -23.37 22.61 4.36
C ALA A 39 -23.83 22.02 5.70
N SER A 40 -23.95 20.70 5.78
CA SER A 40 -24.35 19.98 7.00
C SER A 40 -23.35 20.17 8.15
N VAL A 41 -22.04 20.08 7.85
CA VAL A 41 -20.97 20.30 8.85
C VAL A 41 -20.96 21.75 9.34
N ASN A 42 -21.16 22.72 8.45
CA ASN A 42 -21.22 24.13 8.82
C ASN A 42 -22.45 24.44 9.68
N GLN A 43 -23.61 23.83 9.38
CA GLN A 43 -24.81 23.94 10.20
C GLN A 43 -24.63 23.31 11.59
N LEU A 44 -24.02 22.13 11.70
CA LEU A 44 -23.74 21.51 13.00
C LEU A 44 -22.73 22.31 13.83
N ARG A 45 -21.73 22.92 13.18
CA ARG A 45 -20.78 23.82 13.85
C ARG A 45 -21.45 25.09 14.36
N SER A 46 -22.35 25.70 13.60
CA SER A 46 -23.05 26.91 14.05
C SER A 46 -24.00 26.62 15.22
N LEU A 47 -24.67 25.46 15.21
CA LEU A 47 -25.50 25.00 16.33
C LEU A 47 -24.67 24.71 17.58
N LEU A 48 -23.49 24.09 17.44
CA LEU A 48 -22.57 23.86 18.56
C LEU A 48 -22.04 25.19 19.12
N ALA A 49 -21.70 26.15 18.26
CA ALA A 49 -21.26 27.48 18.67
C ALA A 49 -22.36 28.26 19.40
N ALA A 50 -23.61 28.19 18.93
CA ALA A 50 -24.76 28.79 19.59
C ALA A 50 -25.03 28.14 20.97
N SER A 51 -24.78 26.84 21.12
CA SER A 51 -24.90 26.16 22.42
C SER A 51 -23.86 26.61 23.46
N ASN A 52 -22.69 27.07 23.02
CA ASN A 52 -21.65 27.60 23.90
C ASN A 52 -21.94 29.03 24.40
N ALA A 53 -22.84 29.77 23.74
CA ALA A 53 -23.08 31.18 23.99
C ALA A 53 -24.11 31.47 25.11
N THR A 54 -24.60 30.46 25.83
CA THR A 54 -25.65 30.66 26.85
C THR A 54 -25.32 29.93 28.16
N ALA A 55 -24.29 30.39 28.85
CA ALA A 55 -24.22 30.28 30.29
C ALA A 55 -24.88 31.53 30.89
N THR A 56 -25.79 31.33 31.85
CA THR A 56 -26.39 32.36 32.73
C THR A 56 -27.35 33.39 32.12
N VAL A 57 -28.55 33.00 31.66
CA VAL A 57 -29.82 33.75 31.88
C VAL A 57 -30.99 32.75 31.69
N PRO A 58 -32.04 32.73 32.54
CA PRO A 58 -33.26 31.96 32.26
C PRO A 58 -33.98 32.61 31.09
N LEU A 59 -33.95 31.99 29.91
CA LEU A 59 -34.64 32.52 28.74
C LEU A 59 -36.16 32.26 28.84
N PRO A 60 -37.01 33.22 28.46
CA PRO A 60 -38.44 33.02 28.37
C PRO A 60 -38.78 31.89 27.39
N SER A 61 -39.94 31.28 27.59
CA SER A 61 -40.46 30.04 27.00
C SER A 61 -40.50 29.93 25.45
N GLY A 62 -39.95 30.90 24.71
CA GLY A 62 -39.90 30.94 23.24
C GLY A 62 -38.54 30.59 22.60
N GLU A 63 -37.48 30.38 23.38
CA GLU A 63 -36.13 30.11 22.85
C GLU A 63 -35.54 28.78 23.34
N ASN A 64 -36.35 27.72 23.38
CA ASN A 64 -35.82 26.38 23.64
C ASN A 64 -35.28 25.77 22.33
N PRO A 65 -33.96 25.55 22.17
CA PRO A 65 -33.37 25.01 20.94
C PRO A 65 -33.86 23.59 20.62
N ARG A 66 -34.29 22.81 21.64
CA ARG A 66 -34.93 21.49 21.44
C ARG A 66 -36.31 21.63 20.80
N VAL A 67 -37.07 22.68 21.17
CA VAL A 67 -38.36 22.99 20.57
C VAL A 67 -38.16 23.43 19.11
N ARG A 68 -37.18 24.29 18.81
CA ARG A 68 -36.86 24.68 17.41
C ARG A 68 -36.42 23.51 16.53
N ALA A 69 -35.58 22.61 17.04
CA ALA A 69 -35.15 21.43 16.29
C ALA A 69 -36.33 20.48 15.99
N LEU A 70 -37.24 20.31 16.95
CA LEU A 70 -38.47 19.53 16.77
C LEU A 70 -39.45 20.24 15.81
N GLU A 71 -39.56 21.57 15.85
CA GLU A 71 -40.35 22.36 14.89
C GLU A 71 -39.85 22.18 13.46
N SER A 72 -38.53 22.23 13.24
CA SER A 72 -37.92 21.98 11.92
C SER A 72 -38.21 20.56 11.44
N ARG A 73 -38.05 19.55 12.30
CA ARG A 73 -38.33 18.15 11.96
C ARG A 73 -39.80 17.92 11.62
N VAL A 74 -40.72 18.54 12.36
CA VAL A 74 -42.16 18.49 12.07
C VAL A 74 -42.46 19.17 10.73
N ALA A 75 -41.81 20.29 10.41
CA ALA A 75 -41.97 20.96 9.11
C ALA A 75 -41.51 20.07 7.94
N ASP A 76 -40.36 19.41 8.06
CA ASP A 76 -39.83 18.51 7.03
C ASP A 76 -40.72 17.27 6.83
N LEU A 77 -41.16 16.66 7.92
CA LEU A 77 -42.09 15.51 7.87
C LEU A 77 -43.45 15.91 7.29
N ARG A 78 -43.91 17.14 7.53
CA ARG A 78 -45.15 17.66 6.94
C ARG A 78 -45.03 17.83 5.43
N ILE A 79 -43.90 18.34 4.95
CA ILE A 79 -43.58 18.42 3.52
C ILE A 79 -43.52 17.02 2.91
N ALA A 80 -42.85 16.07 3.56
CA ALA A 80 -42.78 14.69 3.11
C ALA A 80 -44.17 14.03 3.04
N PHE A 81 -45.01 14.25 4.05
CA PHE A 81 -46.38 13.76 4.08
C PHE A 81 -47.25 14.40 2.98
N SER A 82 -47.11 15.70 2.73
CA SER A 82 -47.79 16.37 1.62
C SER A 82 -47.41 15.79 0.24
N ARG A 83 -46.14 15.41 0.03
CA ARG A 83 -45.73 14.72 -1.21
C ARG A 83 -46.36 13.33 -1.35
N VAL A 84 -46.50 12.60 -0.24
CA VAL A 84 -47.18 11.30 -0.23
C VAL A 84 -48.68 11.46 -0.53
N GLN A 85 -49.31 12.54 -0.07
CA GLN A 85 -50.70 12.89 -0.42
C GLN A 85 -50.87 13.26 -1.89
N GLU A 86 -49.95 14.06 -2.45
CA GLU A 86 -49.99 14.46 -3.87
C GLU A 86 -49.76 13.31 -4.83
N SER A 87 -49.06 12.25 -4.39
CA SER A 87 -48.76 11.07 -5.20
C SER A 87 -49.94 10.10 -5.38
N ASN A 88 -51.15 10.47 -4.94
CA ASN A 88 -52.39 9.70 -5.10
C ASN A 88 -52.34 8.25 -4.55
N TYR A 89 -51.53 8.02 -3.51
CA TYR A 89 -51.55 6.73 -2.79
C TYR A 89 -52.90 6.55 -2.08
N ASP A 90 -53.45 5.34 -2.14
CA ASP A 90 -54.67 5.01 -1.39
C ASP A 90 -54.41 5.19 0.12
N THR A 91 -55.35 5.84 0.81
CA THR A 91 -55.31 6.10 2.26
C THR A 91 -55.13 4.83 3.11
N GLY A 92 -55.35 3.65 2.53
CA GLY A 92 -55.07 2.35 3.15
C GLY A 92 -53.62 1.84 3.04
N SER A 93 -52.79 2.44 2.18
CA SER A 93 -51.42 2.02 1.89
C SER A 93 -50.51 2.12 3.12
N ASP A 94 -49.67 1.10 3.33
CA ASP A 94 -48.73 1.04 4.46
C ASP A 94 -47.79 2.26 4.48
N VAL A 95 -47.44 2.80 3.31
CA VAL A 95 -46.60 4.00 3.16
C VAL A 95 -47.30 5.25 3.69
N TYR A 96 -48.62 5.38 3.45
CA TYR A 96 -49.41 6.50 3.95
C TYR A 96 -49.56 6.44 5.46
N LYS A 97 -49.87 5.25 6.00
CA LYS A 97 -50.01 5.02 7.45
C LYS A 97 -48.71 5.24 8.20
N GLN A 98 -47.57 4.81 7.62
CA GLN A 98 -46.25 5.05 8.20
C GLN A 98 -45.92 6.54 8.22
N ALA A 99 -46.08 7.25 7.11
CA ALA A 99 -45.81 8.69 7.07
C ALA A 99 -46.75 9.50 8.00
N GLN A 100 -48.02 9.11 8.12
CA GLN A 100 -48.96 9.70 9.06
C GLN A 100 -48.58 9.44 10.52
N ALA A 101 -48.18 8.20 10.84
CA ALA A 101 -47.74 7.82 12.18
C ALA A 101 -46.49 8.59 12.59
N GLU A 102 -45.48 8.69 11.71
CA GLU A 102 -44.24 9.42 11.96
C GLU A 102 -44.48 10.92 12.19
N LEU A 103 -45.35 11.55 11.39
CA LEU A 103 -45.73 12.95 11.58
C LEU A 103 -46.44 13.16 12.92
N SER A 104 -47.41 12.30 13.26
CA SER A 104 -48.17 12.42 14.51
C SER A 104 -47.31 12.20 15.76
N GLN A 105 -46.31 11.31 15.69
CA GLN A 105 -45.35 11.08 16.77
C GLN A 105 -44.45 12.31 16.97
N ALA A 106 -43.93 12.89 15.89
CA ALA A 106 -43.09 14.08 15.97
C ALA A 106 -43.86 15.30 16.53
N GLU A 107 -45.13 15.48 16.14
CA GLU A 107 -46.00 16.54 16.70
C GLU A 107 -46.30 16.33 18.20
N ALA A 108 -46.45 15.08 18.64
CA ALA A 108 -46.65 14.75 20.05
C ALA A 108 -45.38 15.00 20.89
N GLU A 109 -44.20 14.70 20.35
CA GLU A 109 -42.91 14.99 20.98
C GLU A 109 -42.66 16.50 21.12
N LEU A 110 -43.00 17.28 20.08
CA LEU A 110 -42.93 18.74 20.12
C LEU A 110 -43.82 19.32 21.24
N LYS A 111 -45.07 18.85 21.36
CA LYS A 111 -45.98 19.28 22.43
C LYS A 111 -45.51 18.89 23.83
N ARG A 112 -44.79 17.77 23.98
CA ARG A 112 -44.20 17.37 25.26
C ARG A 112 -43.00 18.24 25.60
N ALA A 113 -42.10 18.48 24.64
CA ALA A 113 -40.91 19.30 24.82
C ALA A 113 -41.23 20.79 25.12
N GLN A 114 -42.36 21.31 24.64
CA GLN A 114 -42.84 22.66 24.97
C GLN A 114 -43.34 22.79 26.44
N LYS A 115 -43.65 21.68 27.12
CA LYS A 115 -44.24 21.67 28.47
C LYS A 115 -43.25 21.37 29.60
N GLU A 116 -42.04 20.90 29.30
CA GLU A 116 -41.04 20.54 30.33
C GLU A 116 -40.16 21.75 30.72
N PRO A 117 -40.01 22.08 32.02
CA PRO A 117 -39.07 23.09 32.47
C PRO A 117 -37.61 22.64 32.25
N PHE A 118 -36.83 23.52 31.61
CA PHE A 118 -35.46 23.26 31.16
C PHE A 118 -34.49 23.10 32.35
N SER A 119 -33.94 21.89 32.55
CA SER A 119 -32.89 21.64 33.54
C SER A 119 -31.52 21.39 32.89
N ALA A 120 -30.46 21.84 33.56
CA ALA A 120 -29.06 21.83 33.08
C ALA A 120 -28.50 20.44 32.72
N THR A 121 -29.14 19.35 33.13
CA THR A 121 -28.73 17.99 32.76
C THR A 121 -29.04 17.68 31.28
N ALA A 122 -30.06 18.32 30.69
CA ALA A 122 -30.40 18.17 29.28
C ALA A 122 -29.38 18.85 28.33
N LEU A 123 -28.66 19.88 28.82
CA LEU A 123 -27.60 20.57 28.06
C LEU A 123 -26.39 19.66 27.78
N ASN A 124 -26.02 18.81 28.73
CA ASN A 124 -24.85 17.93 28.57
C ASN A 124 -25.09 16.75 27.62
N THR A 125 -26.28 16.14 27.66
CA THR A 125 -26.67 15.05 26.75
C THR A 125 -26.80 15.55 25.32
N ASN A 126 -27.47 16.68 25.10
CA ASN A 126 -27.61 17.28 23.76
C ASN A 126 -26.26 17.71 23.15
N ARG A 127 -25.30 18.14 23.98
CA ARG A 127 -23.94 18.48 23.51
C ARG A 127 -23.18 17.25 23.04
N GLN A 128 -23.27 16.13 23.76
CA GLN A 128 -22.64 14.88 23.34
C GLN A 128 -23.23 14.38 22.02
N ASP A 129 -24.55 14.47 21.83
CA ASP A 129 -25.21 14.07 20.59
C ASP A 129 -24.81 14.96 19.40
N LEU A 130 -24.70 16.29 19.60
CA LEU A 130 -24.23 17.22 18.56
C LEU A 130 -22.76 16.98 18.18
N VAL A 131 -21.89 16.69 19.15
CA VAL A 131 -20.49 16.36 18.89
C VAL A 131 -20.36 15.03 18.14
N ALA A 132 -21.16 14.02 18.50
CA ALA A 132 -21.20 12.75 17.79
C ALA A 132 -21.72 12.91 16.35
N ALA A 133 -22.79 13.69 16.16
CA ALA A 133 -23.34 14.01 14.84
C ALA A 133 -22.30 14.75 13.97
N LEU A 134 -21.60 15.74 14.53
CA LEU A 134 -20.53 16.47 13.85
C LEU A 134 -19.38 15.55 13.44
N GLY A 135 -18.96 14.64 14.32
CA GLY A 135 -17.93 13.64 14.02
C GLY A 135 -18.34 12.75 12.85
N SER A 136 -19.57 12.23 12.86
CA SER A 136 -20.09 11.39 11.77
C SER A 136 -20.21 12.15 10.43
N ALA A 137 -20.61 13.43 10.47
CA ALA A 137 -20.71 14.29 9.29
C ALA A 137 -19.33 14.62 8.70
N GLN A 138 -18.31 14.84 9.54
CA GLN A 138 -16.93 15.08 9.09
C GLN A 138 -16.31 13.84 8.42
N VAL A 139 -16.63 12.64 8.91
CA VAL A 139 -16.21 11.39 8.26
C VAL A 139 -16.85 11.27 6.87
N LYS A 140 -18.16 11.54 6.74
CA LYS A 140 -18.85 11.54 5.44
C LYS A 140 -18.30 12.59 4.48
N GLN A 141 -17.99 13.79 4.97
CA GLN A 141 -17.34 14.85 4.18
C GLN A 141 -15.98 14.39 3.65
N ARG A 142 -15.14 13.78 4.49
CA ARG A 142 -13.82 13.26 4.07
C ARG A 142 -13.94 12.13 3.06
N ASP A 143 -14.90 11.22 3.22
CA ASP A 143 -15.15 10.16 2.24
C ASP A 143 -15.56 10.74 0.88
N ALA A 144 -16.53 11.66 0.86
CA ALA A 144 -16.96 12.34 -0.36
C ALA A 144 -15.81 13.13 -1.02
N GLN A 145 -14.97 13.79 -0.24
CA GLN A 145 -13.83 14.54 -0.74
C GLN A 145 -12.79 13.62 -1.40
N SER A 146 -12.55 12.43 -0.82
CA SER A 146 -11.66 11.44 -1.42
C SER A 146 -12.19 10.92 -2.76
N ARG A 147 -13.51 10.69 -2.87
CA ARG A 147 -14.15 10.26 -4.12
C ARG A 147 -14.01 11.30 -5.23
N VAL A 148 -14.20 12.58 -4.91
CA VAL A 148 -13.99 13.68 -5.87
C VAL A 148 -12.56 13.68 -6.41
N VAL A 149 -11.55 13.50 -5.54
CA VAL A 149 -10.14 13.44 -5.96
C VAL A 149 -9.88 12.24 -6.88
N VAL A 150 -10.41 11.06 -6.56
CA VAL A 150 -10.25 9.87 -7.40
C VAL A 150 -10.89 10.06 -8.78
N LEU A 151 -12.12 10.55 -8.83
CA LEU A 151 -12.83 10.81 -10.09
C LEU A 151 -12.15 11.90 -10.93
N GLN A 152 -11.63 12.94 -10.27
CA GLN A 152 -10.85 14.00 -10.94
C GLN A 152 -9.59 13.44 -11.60
N ASN A 153 -8.89 12.52 -10.93
CA ASN A 153 -7.71 11.85 -11.48
C ASN A 153 -8.07 10.93 -12.66
N GLN A 154 -9.22 10.27 -12.63
CA GLN A 154 -9.70 9.45 -13.75
C GLN A 154 -10.06 10.31 -14.98
N VAL A 155 -10.76 11.43 -14.79
CA VAL A 155 -11.10 12.36 -15.87
C VAL A 155 -9.83 12.93 -16.52
N THR A 156 -8.84 13.31 -15.73
CA THR A 156 -7.57 13.85 -16.25
C THR A 156 -6.78 12.80 -17.03
N ALA A 157 -6.71 11.56 -16.53
CA ALA A 157 -6.07 10.45 -17.24
C ALA A 157 -6.74 10.14 -18.60
N GLU A 158 -8.07 10.10 -18.65
CA GLU A 158 -8.81 9.88 -19.91
C GLU A 158 -8.70 11.06 -20.89
N ARG A 159 -8.65 12.30 -20.39
CA ARG A 159 -8.38 13.49 -21.23
C ARG A 159 -6.98 13.48 -21.84
N GLU A 160 -5.97 13.00 -21.13
CA GLU A 160 -4.62 12.84 -21.69
C GLU A 160 -4.60 11.80 -22.82
N LYS A 161 -5.36 10.70 -22.70
CA LYS A 161 -5.53 9.74 -23.81
C LYS A 161 -6.16 10.41 -25.04
N LEU A 162 -7.16 11.27 -24.85
CA LEU A 162 -7.77 12.07 -25.94
C LEU A 162 -6.79 13.00 -26.65
N LYS A 163 -5.80 13.57 -25.95
CA LYS A 163 -4.78 14.42 -26.56
C LYS A 163 -3.78 13.64 -27.43
N THR A 164 -3.48 12.39 -27.05
CA THR A 164 -2.48 11.56 -27.75
C THR A 164 -3.05 10.80 -28.96
N LEU A 165 -4.36 10.52 -28.96
CA LEU A 165 -5.08 9.86 -30.06
C LEU A 165 -4.88 10.51 -31.44
N PRO A 166 -5.03 11.84 -31.65
CA PRO A 166 -4.85 12.45 -32.97
C PRO A 166 -3.42 12.34 -33.49
N LEU A 167 -2.42 12.35 -32.60
CA LEU A 167 -1.02 12.17 -32.97
C LEU A 167 -0.75 10.73 -33.46
N ALA A 168 -1.34 9.74 -32.79
CA ALA A 168 -1.28 8.34 -33.21
C ALA A 168 -2.01 8.10 -34.54
N ALA A 169 -3.14 8.78 -34.77
CA ALA A 169 -3.90 8.72 -36.02
C ALA A 169 -3.10 9.27 -37.21
N ALA A 170 -2.47 10.44 -37.02
CA ALA A 170 -1.62 11.06 -38.04
C ALA A 170 -0.45 10.14 -38.41
N LYS A 171 0.21 9.55 -37.41
CA LYS A 171 1.31 8.61 -37.64
C LYS A 171 0.89 7.34 -38.37
N LEU A 172 -0.31 6.82 -38.09
CA LEU A 172 -0.86 5.67 -38.80
C LEU A 172 -1.25 6.02 -40.25
N ALA A 173 -1.75 7.24 -40.48
CA ALA A 173 -2.03 7.74 -41.83
C ALA A 173 -0.75 7.87 -42.65
N ASP A 174 0.34 8.39 -42.07
CA ASP A 174 1.64 8.48 -42.75
C ASP A 174 2.24 7.11 -43.08
N LEU A 175 2.22 6.17 -42.12
CA LEU A 175 2.71 4.81 -42.32
C LEU A 175 1.89 4.05 -43.37
N SER A 176 0.57 4.23 -43.40
CA SER A 176 -0.28 3.61 -44.42
C SER A 176 -0.07 4.20 -45.81
N ARG A 177 0.21 5.51 -45.92
CA ARG A 177 0.61 6.16 -47.16
C ARG A 177 1.96 5.64 -47.64
N GLU A 178 2.94 5.49 -46.75
CA GLU A 178 4.25 4.94 -47.09
C GLU A 178 4.16 3.48 -47.56
N ALA A 179 3.34 2.67 -46.89
CA ALA A 179 3.08 1.29 -47.30
C ALA A 179 2.46 1.20 -48.70
N ALA A 180 1.48 2.07 -49.01
CA ALA A 180 0.87 2.14 -50.33
C ALA A 180 1.89 2.56 -51.42
N LEU A 181 2.75 3.54 -51.13
CA LEU A 181 3.81 3.96 -52.05
C LEU A 181 4.82 2.84 -52.34
N ARG A 182 5.20 2.08 -51.31
CA ARG A 182 6.10 0.92 -51.48
C ARG A 182 5.45 -0.20 -52.29
N GLN A 183 4.16 -0.48 -52.08
CA GLN A 183 3.42 -1.46 -52.87
C GLN A 183 3.32 -1.04 -54.35
N ASP A 184 3.03 0.23 -54.62
CA ASP A 184 3.02 0.78 -55.97
C ASP A 184 4.40 0.70 -56.65
N ALA A 185 5.48 0.94 -55.90
CA ALA A 185 6.84 0.82 -56.41
C ALA A 185 7.18 -0.62 -56.80
N VAL A 186 6.79 -1.60 -55.97
CA VAL A 186 6.96 -3.04 -56.28
C VAL A 186 6.18 -3.42 -57.53
N ALA A 187 4.92 -3.02 -57.64
CA ALA A 187 4.10 -3.30 -58.81
C ALA A 187 4.68 -2.69 -60.11
N ARG A 188 5.30 -1.51 -60.03
CA ARG A 188 6.00 -0.89 -61.17
C ARG A 188 7.26 -1.66 -61.56
N LEU A 189 8.02 -2.15 -60.59
CA LEU A 189 9.23 -2.95 -60.86
C LEU A 189 8.86 -4.29 -61.50
N GLU A 190 7.81 -4.95 -61.02
CA GLU A 190 7.28 -6.19 -61.63
C GLU A 190 6.85 -5.96 -63.08
N LYS A 191 6.15 -4.85 -63.35
CA LYS A 191 5.76 -4.50 -64.71
C LYS A 191 6.96 -4.18 -65.60
N ALA A 192 7.94 -3.42 -65.11
CA ALA A 192 9.15 -3.10 -65.85
C ALA A 192 10.00 -4.35 -66.15
N LEU A 193 10.03 -5.31 -65.23
CA LEU A 193 10.67 -6.61 -65.44
C LEU A 193 9.97 -7.40 -66.56
N ALA A 194 8.63 -7.50 -66.50
CA ALA A 194 7.85 -8.17 -67.53
C ALA A 194 8.03 -7.51 -68.92
N ASP A 195 8.06 -6.17 -68.98
CA ASP A 195 8.29 -5.44 -70.24
C ASP A 195 9.72 -5.66 -70.78
N ALA A 196 10.73 -5.76 -69.90
CA ALA A 196 12.12 -6.03 -70.28
C ALA A 196 12.30 -7.47 -70.80
N GLU A 197 11.63 -8.45 -70.20
CA GLU A 197 11.59 -9.84 -70.68
C GLU A 197 10.94 -9.92 -72.07
N LEU A 198 9.84 -9.19 -72.30
CA LEU A 198 9.19 -9.13 -73.61
C LEU A 198 10.13 -8.55 -74.69
N GLN A 199 10.84 -7.48 -74.36
CA GLN A 199 11.83 -6.86 -75.27
C GLN A 199 13.04 -7.76 -75.55
N ALA A 200 13.46 -8.59 -74.58
CA ALA A 200 14.52 -9.57 -74.80
C ALA A 200 14.08 -10.66 -75.79
N ILE A 201 12.83 -11.10 -75.70
CA ILE A 201 12.22 -12.07 -76.64
C ILE A 201 12.08 -11.47 -78.05
N GLU A 202 11.73 -10.18 -78.16
CA GLU A 202 11.61 -9.51 -79.47
C GLU A 202 12.98 -9.24 -80.14
N ARG A 203 14.01 -8.86 -79.37
CA ARG A 203 15.38 -8.71 -79.89
C ARG A 203 16.00 -10.05 -80.30
N GLY A 204 15.60 -11.15 -79.67
CA GLY A 204 15.99 -12.52 -80.07
C GLY A 204 15.37 -13.00 -81.39
N ARG A 205 14.46 -12.24 -82.01
CA ARG A 205 13.79 -12.60 -83.27
C ARG A 205 14.46 -12.06 -84.54
N ALA A 206 15.50 -11.24 -84.43
CA ALA A 206 16.27 -10.78 -85.59
C ALA A 206 17.53 -11.64 -85.78
N GLY A 207 17.36 -12.87 -86.27
CA GLY A 207 18.49 -13.70 -86.69
C GLY A 207 18.25 -15.20 -86.60
N THR A 208 17.79 -15.76 -87.72
CA THR A 208 17.94 -17.17 -88.13
C THR A 208 17.08 -18.21 -87.40
N VAL A 209 16.17 -18.81 -88.16
CA VAL A 209 15.38 -19.98 -87.78
C VAL A 209 16.31 -21.18 -87.56
N SER A 210 16.30 -21.74 -86.34
CA SER A 210 16.68 -23.13 -86.06
C SER A 210 15.78 -23.65 -84.95
N ILE A 211 15.00 -24.68 -85.23
CA ILE A 211 14.13 -25.32 -84.24
C ILE A 211 14.89 -26.47 -83.57
N VAL A 212 14.59 -26.59 -82.28
CA VAL A 212 14.68 -27.76 -81.39
C VAL A 212 15.94 -27.82 -80.54
N SER A 213 15.79 -27.38 -79.28
CA SER A 213 16.22 -28.21 -78.17
C SER A 213 15.15 -28.16 -77.07
N ALA A 214 14.99 -29.29 -76.39
CA ALA A 214 13.90 -29.60 -75.47
C ALA A 214 13.72 -28.53 -74.38
N ALA A 215 12.48 -28.32 -73.95
CA ALA A 215 12.20 -27.69 -72.67
C ALA A 215 12.86 -28.53 -71.57
N GLN A 216 14.11 -28.21 -71.25
CA GLN A 216 14.68 -28.54 -69.97
C GLN A 216 13.84 -27.71 -69.00
N ALA A 217 12.94 -28.38 -68.28
CA ALA A 217 12.53 -27.84 -66.99
C ALA A 217 13.85 -27.60 -66.26
N GLU A 218 14.24 -26.33 -66.14
CA GLU A 218 15.23 -25.92 -65.17
C GLU A 218 14.66 -26.47 -63.86
N LEU A 219 15.16 -27.63 -63.42
CA LEU A 219 15.03 -28.05 -62.05
C LEU A 219 15.71 -26.91 -61.32
N VAL A 220 14.91 -25.94 -60.86
CA VAL A 220 15.31 -24.95 -59.88
C VAL A 220 15.98 -25.79 -58.83
N GLU A 221 17.32 -25.74 -58.77
CA GLU A 221 18.08 -26.53 -57.83
C GLU A 221 17.49 -26.18 -56.46
N GLY A 222 16.69 -27.10 -55.92
CA GLY A 222 16.08 -26.91 -54.62
C GLY A 222 17.21 -26.57 -53.66
N MET A 223 17.02 -25.53 -52.85
CA MET A 223 18.05 -25.04 -51.92
C MET A 223 18.84 -26.22 -51.36
N THR A 224 20.12 -26.28 -51.70
CA THR A 224 20.97 -27.38 -51.24
C THR A 224 20.92 -27.41 -49.72
N THR A 225 20.95 -28.60 -49.11
CA THR A 225 20.83 -28.75 -47.65
C THR A 225 21.84 -27.87 -46.89
N GLY A 226 23.01 -27.61 -47.50
CA GLY A 226 24.03 -26.69 -46.98
C GLY A 226 23.67 -25.20 -47.04
N GLN A 227 22.90 -24.74 -48.04
CA GLN A 227 22.38 -23.37 -48.10
C GLN A 227 21.29 -23.12 -47.06
N LEU A 228 20.39 -24.10 -46.86
CA LEU A 228 19.36 -24.03 -45.82
C LEU A 228 19.98 -23.96 -44.42
N LEU A 229 21.02 -24.76 -44.15
CA LEU A 229 21.74 -24.73 -42.88
C LEU A 229 22.38 -23.36 -42.62
N LYS A 230 22.96 -22.71 -43.64
CA LYS A 230 23.53 -21.36 -43.51
C LYS A 230 22.48 -20.31 -43.16
N ILE A 231 21.30 -20.34 -43.79
CA ILE A 231 20.21 -19.40 -43.48
C ILE A 231 19.72 -19.59 -42.05
N ILE A 232 19.60 -20.84 -41.59
CA ILE A 232 19.21 -21.15 -40.20
C ILE A 232 20.27 -20.63 -39.22
N VAL A 233 21.55 -20.89 -39.49
CA VAL A 233 22.66 -20.40 -38.65
C VAL A 233 22.68 -18.88 -38.59
N TYR A 234 22.57 -18.19 -39.73
CA TYR A 234 22.50 -16.73 -39.75
C TYR A 234 21.29 -16.20 -38.99
N GLY A 235 20.11 -16.81 -39.17
CA GLY A 235 18.90 -16.45 -38.42
C GLY A 235 19.06 -16.60 -36.92
N MET A 236 19.63 -17.72 -36.45
CA MET A 236 19.89 -17.96 -35.02
C MET A 236 20.90 -16.96 -34.46
N THR A 237 21.98 -16.67 -35.21
CA THR A 237 22.98 -15.69 -34.75
C THR A 237 22.37 -14.29 -34.66
N LEU A 238 21.56 -13.87 -35.64
CA LEU A 238 20.92 -12.56 -35.63
C LEU A 238 19.89 -12.45 -34.49
N ALA A 239 19.11 -13.50 -34.24
CA ALA A 239 18.14 -13.56 -33.15
C ALA A 239 18.84 -13.48 -31.78
N LEU A 240 19.96 -14.17 -31.60
CA LEU A 240 20.74 -14.13 -30.36
C LEU A 240 21.32 -12.73 -30.11
N VAL A 241 21.89 -12.11 -31.13
CA VAL A 241 22.43 -10.74 -31.04
C VAL A 241 21.30 -9.76 -30.72
N PHE A 242 20.15 -9.87 -31.39
CA PHE A 242 19.01 -9.01 -31.12
C PHE A 242 18.47 -9.21 -29.70
N ALA A 243 18.35 -10.45 -29.22
CA ALA A 243 17.91 -10.75 -27.86
C ALA A 243 18.88 -10.18 -26.80
N CYS A 244 20.20 -10.32 -27.02
CA CYS A 244 21.21 -9.75 -26.14
C CYS A 244 21.14 -8.22 -26.12
N LEU A 245 20.99 -7.59 -27.29
CA LEU A 245 20.89 -6.14 -27.41
C LEU A 245 19.61 -5.61 -26.76
N LEU A 246 18.49 -6.30 -26.95
CA LEU A 246 17.22 -5.96 -26.31
C LEU A 246 17.31 -6.12 -24.79
N PHE A 247 17.95 -7.17 -24.29
CA PHE A 247 18.17 -7.37 -22.86
C PHE A 247 18.96 -6.21 -22.25
N VAL A 248 20.09 -5.83 -22.87
CA VAL A 248 20.90 -4.69 -22.42
C VAL A 248 20.12 -3.38 -22.51
N ALA A 249 19.30 -3.19 -23.56
CA ALA A 249 18.48 -1.99 -23.70
C ALA A 249 17.41 -1.90 -22.61
N LEU A 250 16.76 -3.00 -22.26
CA LEU A 250 15.76 -3.04 -21.20
C LEU A 250 16.39 -2.81 -19.82
N ASP A 251 17.57 -3.38 -19.56
CA ASP A 251 18.31 -3.16 -18.32
C ASP A 251 18.81 -1.71 -18.21
N TYR A 252 19.24 -1.10 -19.32
CA TYR A 252 19.63 0.31 -19.36
C TYR A 252 18.46 1.29 -19.12
N LEU A 253 17.23 0.89 -19.48
CA LEU A 253 16.03 1.67 -19.21
C LEU A 253 15.53 1.49 -17.76
N ASP A 254 16.04 0.49 -17.04
CA ASP A 254 15.73 0.27 -15.63
C ASP A 254 16.66 1.09 -14.74
N ASN A 255 16.23 2.30 -14.41
CA ASN A 255 16.97 3.21 -13.55
C ASN A 255 16.91 2.85 -12.05
N ALA A 256 16.30 1.74 -11.65
CA ALA A 256 16.13 1.41 -10.23
C ALA A 256 17.47 1.26 -9.49
N VAL A 257 17.54 1.80 -8.26
CA VAL A 257 18.71 1.59 -7.39
C VAL A 257 18.69 0.15 -6.89
N LYS A 258 19.62 -0.69 -7.34
CA LYS A 258 19.64 -2.14 -7.02
C LYS A 258 20.85 -2.54 -6.18
N THR A 259 21.96 -1.84 -6.33
CA THR A 259 23.23 -2.20 -5.69
C THR A 259 23.73 -1.14 -4.73
N VAL A 260 24.68 -1.53 -3.88
CA VAL A 260 25.44 -0.60 -3.02
C VAL A 260 26.12 0.48 -3.86
N GLY A 261 26.70 0.10 -4.99
CA GLY A 261 27.40 1.03 -5.88
C GLY A 261 26.48 2.10 -6.45
N ASP A 262 25.25 1.73 -6.83
CA ASP A 262 24.25 2.68 -7.33
C ASP A 262 23.84 3.68 -6.25
N ALA A 263 23.60 3.20 -5.03
CA ALA A 263 23.22 4.03 -3.89
C ALA A 263 24.35 5.00 -3.49
N GLN A 264 25.59 4.52 -3.46
CA GLN A 264 26.78 5.33 -3.20
C GLN A 264 26.98 6.41 -4.27
N ARG A 265 26.81 6.09 -5.56
CA ARG A 265 26.93 7.06 -6.65
C ARG A 265 25.83 8.12 -6.61
N LEU A 266 24.60 7.71 -6.28
CA LEU A 266 23.45 8.60 -6.20
C LEU A 266 23.60 9.62 -5.07
N MET A 267 23.96 9.13 -3.88
CA MET A 267 23.94 9.95 -2.68
C MET A 267 25.32 10.47 -2.23
N ASN A 268 26.41 10.02 -2.86
CA ASN A 268 27.80 10.31 -2.47
C ASN A 268 28.05 10.11 -0.96
N LEU A 269 27.47 9.04 -0.41
CA LEU A 269 27.55 8.66 1.01
C LEU A 269 27.86 7.17 1.11
N SER A 270 28.52 6.75 2.19
CA SER A 270 28.78 5.34 2.45
C SER A 270 27.48 4.58 2.77
N VAL A 271 27.40 3.34 2.32
CA VAL A 271 26.34 2.39 2.73
C VAL A 271 26.88 1.61 3.91
N ILE A 272 26.25 1.77 5.07
CA ILE A 272 26.65 1.14 6.33
C ILE A 272 26.05 -0.27 6.41
N GLY A 273 24.82 -0.46 5.92
CA GLY A 273 24.14 -1.74 5.98
C GLY A 273 23.22 -2.00 4.79
N GLN A 274 22.98 -3.29 4.53
CA GLN A 274 22.03 -3.76 3.54
C GLN A 274 21.02 -4.69 4.20
N ILE A 275 19.73 -4.39 4.07
CA ILE A 275 18.65 -5.20 4.63
C ILE A 275 17.97 -5.96 3.48
N PRO A 276 17.95 -7.31 3.51
CA PRO A 276 17.26 -8.11 2.51
C PRO A 276 15.76 -7.79 2.44
N SER A 277 15.19 -7.96 1.25
CA SER A 277 13.74 -8.07 1.12
C SER A 277 13.25 -9.33 1.83
N HIS A 278 12.08 -9.21 2.45
CA HIS A 278 11.42 -10.34 3.13
C HIS A 278 10.43 -11.02 2.19
N LEU A 279 10.38 -12.35 2.23
CA LEU A 279 9.39 -13.14 1.51
C LEU A 279 7.94 -12.78 1.95
N PRO A 280 6.97 -12.80 1.04
CA PRO A 280 5.64 -12.21 1.23
C PRO A 280 4.75 -12.88 2.29
N ASP A 281 5.08 -14.09 2.75
CA ASP A 281 4.19 -14.89 3.62
C ASP A 281 4.25 -14.51 5.11
N LEU A 282 5.34 -13.86 5.55
CA LEU A 282 5.38 -13.21 6.86
C LEU A 282 4.96 -11.75 6.68
N LEU A 283 3.66 -11.50 6.82
CA LEU A 283 3.03 -10.17 6.88
C LEU A 283 3.98 -9.10 7.43
N ARG A 284 4.72 -8.40 6.54
CA ARG A 284 5.60 -7.25 6.80
C ARG A 284 5.90 -7.03 8.27
N ALA A 285 6.54 -8.01 8.91
CA ALA A 285 6.64 -8.05 10.36
C ALA A 285 7.51 -6.86 10.78
N PRO A 286 6.97 -5.79 11.39
CA PRO A 286 7.74 -4.58 11.62
C PRO A 286 8.85 -4.78 12.67
N ARG A 287 8.90 -5.97 13.28
CA ARG A 287 9.86 -6.42 14.30
C ARG A 287 10.51 -7.76 13.95
N ILE A 288 11.03 -7.91 12.73
CA ILE A 288 11.67 -9.17 12.28
C ILE A 288 12.75 -9.67 13.24
N VAL A 289 13.54 -8.78 13.85
CA VAL A 289 14.61 -9.19 14.79
C VAL A 289 14.06 -9.91 16.03
N ALA A 290 12.84 -9.57 16.45
CA ALA A 290 12.17 -10.23 17.57
C ALA A 290 11.35 -11.45 17.13
N LEU A 291 10.71 -11.39 15.96
CA LEU A 291 9.75 -12.40 15.50
C LEU A 291 10.38 -13.57 14.75
N ASP A 292 11.45 -13.31 13.99
CA ASP A 292 12.23 -14.33 13.28
C ASP A 292 13.74 -14.02 13.43
N PRO A 293 14.33 -14.31 14.59
CA PRO A 293 15.72 -14.00 14.88
C PRO A 293 16.72 -14.71 13.96
N LEU A 294 16.35 -15.85 13.37
CA LEU A 294 17.22 -16.63 12.49
C LEU A 294 17.16 -16.16 11.03
N SER A 295 16.30 -15.19 10.71
CA SER A 295 16.18 -14.68 9.35
C SER A 295 17.46 -13.94 8.88
N PRO A 296 17.77 -13.97 7.57
CA PRO A 296 18.88 -13.20 7.00
C PRO A 296 18.78 -11.70 7.30
N ALA A 297 17.57 -11.17 7.40
CA ALA A 297 17.36 -9.76 7.70
C ALA A 297 17.61 -9.43 9.17
N ALA A 298 17.26 -10.33 10.11
CA ALA A 298 17.64 -10.17 11.50
C ALA A 298 19.17 -10.13 11.64
N GLU A 299 19.89 -10.98 10.91
CA GLU A 299 21.36 -10.95 10.88
C GLU A 299 21.91 -9.64 10.29
N SER A 300 21.33 -9.14 9.19
CA SER A 300 21.68 -7.82 8.65
C SER A 300 21.50 -6.68 9.66
N TYR A 301 20.47 -6.73 10.51
CA TYR A 301 20.30 -5.75 11.60
C TYR A 301 21.34 -5.93 12.72
N ARG A 302 21.77 -7.16 13.03
CA ARG A 302 22.87 -7.40 13.99
C ARG A 302 24.21 -6.90 13.46
N LEU A 303 24.46 -7.06 12.16
CA LEU A 303 25.63 -6.50 11.49
C LEU A 303 25.61 -4.96 11.52
N LEU A 304 24.48 -4.36 11.14
CA LEU A 304 24.28 -2.90 11.20
C LEU A 304 24.49 -2.36 12.62
N ARG A 305 23.99 -3.08 13.63
CA ARG A 305 24.23 -2.75 15.05
C ARG A 305 25.72 -2.76 15.38
N SER A 306 26.45 -3.81 15.01
CA SER A 306 27.89 -3.91 15.28
C SER A 306 28.66 -2.76 14.62
N ASP A 307 28.34 -2.43 13.37
CA ASP A 307 28.95 -1.32 12.63
C ASP A 307 28.65 0.03 13.30
N LEU A 308 27.41 0.23 13.79
CA LEU A 308 27.04 1.45 14.51
C LEU A 308 27.69 1.57 15.89
N ILE A 309 27.87 0.47 16.62
CA ILE A 309 28.60 0.47 17.89
C ILE A 309 30.06 0.89 17.67
N PHE A 310 30.69 0.39 16.60
CA PHE A 310 32.05 0.78 16.24
C PHE A 310 32.14 2.28 15.92
N LEU A 311 31.22 2.79 15.08
CA LEU A 311 31.15 4.23 14.77
C LEU A 311 30.86 5.10 16.00
N CYS A 312 30.05 4.59 16.94
CA CYS A 312 29.74 5.27 18.20
C CYS A 312 30.98 5.40 19.09
N GLN A 313 31.87 4.40 19.11
CA GLN A 313 33.13 4.48 19.86
C GLN A 313 34.08 5.53 19.29
N GLU A 314 34.12 5.69 17.96
CA GLU A 314 34.97 6.68 17.29
C GLU A 314 34.42 8.12 17.41
N ARG A 315 33.10 8.29 17.27
CA ARG A 315 32.46 9.61 17.13
C ARG A 315 31.69 10.08 18.36
N ALA A 316 31.57 9.23 19.38
CA ALA A 316 30.91 9.53 20.66
C ALA A 316 29.49 10.13 20.52
N PHE A 317 28.63 9.54 19.69
CA PHE A 317 27.23 9.96 19.54
C PHE A 317 26.29 9.13 20.43
N LYS A 318 25.18 9.72 20.89
CA LYS A 318 24.14 8.98 21.64
C LYS A 318 22.79 9.00 20.93
N SER A 319 22.48 10.10 20.25
CA SER A 319 21.24 10.26 19.50
C SER A 319 21.44 10.00 18.02
N LEU A 320 20.63 9.09 17.45
CA LEU A 320 20.68 8.70 16.05
C LEU A 320 19.31 8.89 15.41
N VAL A 321 19.22 9.81 14.46
CA VAL A 321 18.03 9.99 13.62
C VAL A 321 18.06 9.01 12.46
N VAL A 322 16.99 8.26 12.26
CA VAL A 322 16.83 7.36 11.12
C VAL A 322 15.83 7.97 10.14
N ALA A 323 16.32 8.55 9.05
CA ALA A 323 15.51 9.35 8.14
C ALA A 323 15.36 8.69 6.76
N PRO A 324 14.13 8.54 6.22
CA PRO A 324 13.96 8.10 4.86
C PRO A 324 14.16 9.27 3.90
N ILE A 325 14.82 9.06 2.76
CA ILE A 325 14.94 10.12 1.75
C ILE A 325 13.55 10.47 1.20
N ARG A 326 12.74 9.45 0.87
CA ARG A 326 11.35 9.55 0.40
C ARG A 326 10.40 8.75 1.29
N PRO A 327 9.12 9.15 1.41
CA PRO A 327 8.14 8.37 2.17
C PRO A 327 8.06 6.91 1.71
N GLY A 328 8.00 5.96 2.66
CA GLY A 328 7.83 4.53 2.34
C GLY A 328 9.13 3.76 2.05
N GLN A 329 10.30 4.33 2.38
CA GLN A 329 11.59 3.65 2.21
C GLN A 329 11.99 2.73 3.38
N GLY A 330 11.18 2.67 4.45
CA GLY A 330 11.36 1.72 5.56
C GLY A 330 12.18 2.26 6.74
N ALA A 331 12.23 3.58 6.95
CA ALA A 331 12.88 4.18 8.12
C ALA A 331 12.30 3.68 9.45
N THR A 332 10.98 3.73 9.63
CA THR A 332 10.31 3.18 10.83
C THR A 332 10.67 1.72 11.11
N THR A 333 10.67 0.87 10.07
CA THR A 333 11.04 -0.55 10.18
C THR A 333 12.52 -0.69 10.57
N THR A 334 13.38 0.10 9.95
CA THR A 334 14.83 0.11 10.23
C THR A 334 15.11 0.60 11.64
N ALA A 335 14.48 1.69 12.08
CA ALA A 335 14.61 2.26 13.41
C ALA A 335 14.15 1.28 14.49
N GLY A 336 12.98 0.65 14.31
CA GLY A 336 12.44 -0.34 15.24
C GLY A 336 13.33 -1.57 15.38
N ASN A 337 13.74 -2.18 14.26
CA ASN A 337 14.57 -3.38 14.30
C ASN A 337 16.00 -3.10 14.76
N LEU A 338 16.57 -1.95 14.40
CA LEU A 338 17.87 -1.53 14.92
C LEU A 338 17.81 -1.32 16.45
N ALA A 339 16.75 -0.69 16.95
CA ALA A 339 16.56 -0.49 18.39
C ALA A 339 16.43 -1.83 19.13
N ILE A 340 15.69 -2.80 18.57
CA ILE A 340 15.61 -4.16 19.11
C ILE A 340 16.99 -4.84 19.12
N ALA A 341 17.73 -4.77 18.01
CA ALA A 341 19.05 -5.40 17.91
C ALA A 341 20.05 -4.81 18.93
N LEU A 342 20.02 -3.48 19.13
CA LEU A 342 20.81 -2.79 20.15
C LEU A 342 20.40 -3.22 21.56
N ALA A 343 19.10 -3.27 21.86
CA ALA A 343 18.59 -3.66 23.17
C ALA A 343 18.93 -5.12 23.53
N GLN A 344 18.81 -6.04 22.56
CA GLN A 344 19.21 -7.45 22.71
C GLN A 344 20.71 -7.64 22.97
N SER A 345 21.56 -6.63 22.73
CA SER A 345 22.97 -6.65 23.12
C SER A 345 23.21 -6.23 24.59
N GLY A 346 22.14 -6.06 25.37
CA GLY A 346 22.19 -5.66 26.78
C GLY A 346 22.29 -4.15 26.99
N ARG A 347 22.18 -3.34 25.92
CA ARG A 347 22.32 -1.89 25.98
C ARG A 347 20.99 -1.23 26.28
N LYS A 348 21.01 -0.14 27.05
CA LYS A 348 19.80 0.66 27.31
C LYS A 348 19.47 1.51 26.08
N VAL A 349 18.32 1.27 25.46
CA VAL A 349 17.88 1.95 24.24
C VAL A 349 16.54 2.65 24.48
N ILE A 350 16.45 3.90 24.00
CA ILE A 350 15.19 4.64 23.90
C ILE A 350 14.88 4.84 22.43
N LEU A 351 13.73 4.36 21.98
CA LEU A 351 13.20 4.62 20.65
C LEU A 351 12.17 5.76 20.74
N ILE A 352 12.21 6.71 19.81
CA ILE A 352 11.32 7.87 19.77
C ILE A 352 10.58 7.87 18.43
N ASP A 353 9.24 7.97 18.46
CA ASP A 353 8.42 8.23 17.28
C ASP A 353 8.27 9.74 17.09
N ALA A 354 9.16 10.35 16.30
CA ALA A 354 9.08 11.76 15.97
C ALA A 354 8.33 12.04 14.65
N ASP A 355 7.71 11.02 14.04
CA ASP A 355 6.72 11.22 12.98
C ASP A 355 5.35 11.53 13.58
N LEU A 356 5.21 12.77 14.06
CA LEU A 356 3.95 13.30 14.60
C LEU A 356 2.84 13.40 13.54
N ARG A 357 3.13 13.16 12.25
CA ARG A 357 2.15 13.24 11.16
C ARG A 357 1.53 11.88 10.87
N ARG A 358 2.34 10.82 10.87
CA ARG A 358 1.92 9.45 10.58
C ARG A 358 2.58 8.47 11.57
N PRO A 359 2.28 8.59 12.88
CA PRO A 359 2.93 7.78 13.90
C PRO A 359 2.56 6.32 13.73
N LYS A 360 3.56 5.44 13.89
CA LYS A 360 3.41 4.00 13.64
C LYS A 360 4.04 3.13 14.71
N LEU A 361 5.02 3.64 15.46
CA LEU A 361 5.80 2.80 16.37
C LEU A 361 4.95 2.29 17.54
N HIS A 362 3.99 3.07 18.03
CA HIS A 362 3.08 2.62 19.08
C HIS A 362 2.31 1.35 18.66
N ALA A 363 1.85 1.27 17.41
CA ALA A 363 1.16 0.10 16.87
C ALA A 363 2.12 -1.07 16.62
N VAL A 364 3.36 -0.78 16.21
CA VAL A 364 4.42 -1.79 16.01
C VAL A 364 4.81 -2.48 17.32
N PHE A 365 4.88 -1.74 18.42
CA PHE A 365 5.27 -2.23 19.75
C PHE A 365 4.08 -2.52 20.68
N ASN A 366 2.84 -2.35 20.19
CA ASN A 366 1.61 -2.57 20.95
C ASN A 366 1.56 -1.81 22.28
N VAL A 367 1.87 -0.51 22.26
CA VAL A 367 1.79 0.40 23.42
C VAL A 367 0.79 1.54 23.19
N SER A 368 0.33 2.18 24.26
CA SER A 368 -0.55 3.36 24.16
C SER A 368 0.16 4.54 23.46
N ASN A 369 -0.63 5.38 22.78
CA ASN A 369 -0.19 6.62 22.15
C ASN A 369 -0.91 7.86 22.71
N ASP A 370 -1.49 7.75 23.91
CA ASP A 370 -2.26 8.84 24.53
C ASP A 370 -1.35 10.00 24.95
N ALA A 371 -0.21 9.67 25.56
CA ALA A 371 0.88 10.58 25.91
C ALA A 371 2.14 10.19 25.14
N GLY A 372 2.95 11.18 24.74
CA GLY A 372 4.12 10.95 23.90
C GLY A 372 4.90 12.24 23.64
N VAL A 373 5.72 12.24 22.58
CA VAL A 373 6.53 13.39 22.16
C VAL A 373 5.72 14.68 22.13
N SER A 374 4.52 14.67 21.55
CA SER A 374 3.67 15.88 21.47
C SER A 374 3.26 16.42 22.85
N GLY A 375 2.86 15.54 23.77
CA GLY A 375 2.51 15.91 25.15
C GLY A 375 3.70 16.42 25.95
N VAL A 376 4.88 15.82 25.74
CA VAL A 376 6.14 16.23 26.39
C VAL A 376 6.58 17.61 25.91
N LEU A 377 6.56 17.84 24.59
CA LEU A 377 6.99 19.11 24.00
C LEU A 377 5.99 20.25 24.26
N THR A 378 4.73 19.95 24.57
CA THR A 378 3.73 20.95 24.98
C THR A 378 3.66 21.15 26.50
N GLY A 379 4.43 20.39 27.28
CA GLY A 379 4.44 20.46 28.74
C GLY A 379 3.21 19.83 29.42
N GLN A 380 2.38 19.08 28.68
CA GLN A 380 1.20 18.39 29.19
C GLN A 380 1.54 17.12 29.97
N THR A 381 2.72 16.53 29.73
CA THR A 381 3.19 15.30 30.39
C THR A 381 4.71 15.34 30.54
N THR A 382 5.25 14.70 31.56
CA THR A 382 6.70 14.55 31.72
C THR A 382 7.24 13.46 30.81
N TYR A 383 8.50 13.56 30.39
CA TYR A 383 9.11 12.52 29.55
C TYR A 383 9.13 11.15 30.25
N ASP A 384 9.27 11.12 31.58
CA ASP A 384 9.32 9.89 32.37
C ASP A 384 7.98 9.14 32.35
N ALA A 385 6.86 9.87 32.51
CA ALA A 385 5.52 9.30 32.43
C ALA A 385 5.13 8.89 31.00
N ALA A 386 5.67 9.57 29.99
CA ALA A 386 5.41 9.25 28.58
C ALA A 386 6.32 8.14 28.02
N LEU A 387 7.36 7.72 28.75
CA LEU A 387 8.31 6.72 28.31
C LEU A 387 7.84 5.33 28.71
N LEU A 388 7.36 4.56 27.72
CA LEU A 388 6.70 3.29 27.96
C LEU A 388 7.68 2.11 27.80
N PRO A 389 7.62 1.08 28.67
CA PRO A 389 8.34 -0.15 28.45
C PRO A 389 7.78 -0.88 27.22
N THR A 390 8.64 -1.58 26.50
CA THR A 390 8.22 -2.51 25.44
C THR A 390 8.30 -3.95 25.93
N ASP A 391 7.84 -4.90 25.12
CA ASP A 391 8.02 -6.33 25.35
C ASP A 391 9.46 -6.82 25.09
N VAL A 392 10.36 -5.93 24.69
CA VAL A 392 11.79 -6.20 24.52
C VAL A 392 12.55 -5.59 25.70
N GLU A 393 13.31 -6.43 26.41
CA GLU A 393 14.14 -5.99 27.53
C GLU A 393 15.15 -4.90 27.09
N ASN A 394 15.41 -3.93 27.96
CA ASN A 394 16.29 -2.78 27.71
C ASN A 394 15.82 -1.81 26.61
N LEU A 395 14.62 -1.99 26.06
CA LEU A 395 14.01 -1.08 25.09
C LEU A 395 12.78 -0.37 25.66
N ARG A 396 12.83 0.95 25.66
CA ARG A 396 11.67 1.81 25.97
C ARG A 396 11.26 2.63 24.74
N LEU A 397 9.97 2.86 24.56
CA LEU A 397 9.41 3.66 23.48
C LEU A 397 8.82 4.95 24.03
N LEU A 398 9.22 6.08 23.44
CA LEU A 398 8.50 7.34 23.55
C LEU A 398 7.65 7.50 22.28
N PRO A 399 6.34 7.19 22.34
CA PRO A 399 5.47 7.27 21.17
C PRO A 399 5.21 8.73 20.79
N ALA A 400 4.61 8.98 19.62
CA ALA A 400 4.42 10.34 19.12
C ALA A 400 3.44 11.16 19.98
N GLY A 401 2.45 10.48 20.57
CA GLY A 401 1.36 11.09 21.33
C GLY A 401 0.19 11.53 20.44
N SER A 402 -0.69 12.35 21.03
CA SER A 402 -1.86 12.88 20.34
C SER A 402 -1.48 13.74 19.12
N PRO A 403 -2.28 13.71 18.02
CA PRO A 403 -2.03 14.52 16.83
C PRO A 403 -2.00 16.02 17.13
N VAL A 404 -1.04 16.73 16.52
CA VAL A 404 -0.86 18.18 16.68
C VAL A 404 -1.05 18.92 15.36
N LEU A 405 -1.51 20.19 15.43
CA LEU A 405 -1.74 21.02 14.24
C LEU A 405 -0.43 21.43 13.54
N ASN A 406 0.60 21.78 14.32
CA ASN A 406 1.89 22.27 13.82
C ASN A 406 3.08 21.39 14.28
N PRO A 407 3.27 20.18 13.72
CA PRO A 407 4.40 19.30 14.06
C PRO A 407 5.78 19.96 13.96
N SER A 408 6.00 20.75 12.90
CA SER A 408 7.31 21.33 12.58
C SER A 408 7.78 22.34 13.62
N GLU A 409 6.87 23.18 14.12
CA GLU A 409 7.17 24.18 15.16
C GLU A 409 7.51 23.49 16.49
N LEU A 410 6.78 22.42 16.80
CA LEU A 410 6.99 21.66 18.02
C LEU A 410 8.35 20.94 18.00
N ILE A 411 8.69 20.28 16.89
CA ILE A 411 9.96 19.60 16.68
C ILE A 411 11.14 20.59 16.64
N GLY A 412 10.95 21.75 16.03
CA GLY A 412 11.97 22.80 15.96
C GLY A 412 12.13 23.62 17.24
N SER A 413 11.33 23.36 18.26
CA SER A 413 11.43 24.05 19.54
C SER A 413 12.72 23.66 20.29
N GLY A 414 13.21 24.57 21.14
CA GLY A 414 14.33 24.26 22.04
C GLY A 414 14.04 23.10 23.02
N MET A 415 12.77 22.78 23.24
CA MET A 415 12.36 21.66 24.08
C MET A 415 12.73 20.30 23.48
N MET A 416 12.74 20.15 22.16
CA MET A 416 13.12 18.89 21.51
C MET A 416 14.61 18.59 21.70
N GLY A 417 15.48 19.60 21.53
CA GLY A 417 16.90 19.45 21.84
C GLY A 417 17.15 19.12 23.31
N ALA A 418 16.44 19.77 24.23
CA ALA A 418 16.52 19.48 25.65
C ALA A 418 16.04 18.05 25.99
N LEU A 419 14.98 17.57 25.33
CA LEU A 419 14.48 16.21 25.47
C LEU A 419 15.52 15.18 25.01
N LEU A 420 16.08 15.33 23.81
CA LEU A 420 17.10 14.41 23.29
C LEU A 420 18.31 14.33 24.21
N LYS A 421 18.77 15.49 24.74
CA LYS A 421 19.87 15.53 25.71
C LYS A 421 19.55 14.76 26.99
N LYS A 422 18.38 14.99 27.60
CA LYS A 422 17.94 14.29 28.82
C LYS A 422 17.81 12.78 28.59
N LEU A 423 17.24 12.35 27.46
CA LEU A 423 17.11 10.93 27.15
C LEU A 423 18.48 10.28 26.89
N GLY A 424 19.43 11.02 26.32
CA GLY A 424 20.82 10.58 26.16
C GLY A 424 21.60 10.46 27.48
N GLU A 425 21.13 11.07 28.57
CA GLU A 425 21.69 10.85 29.91
C GLU A 425 21.18 9.53 30.53
N MET A 426 20.00 9.06 30.12
CA MET A 426 19.34 7.86 30.67
C MET A 426 19.61 6.57 29.88
N ALA A 427 20.02 6.69 28.62
CA ALA A 427 20.23 5.59 27.69
C ALA A 427 21.58 5.70 26.98
N GLU A 428 22.10 4.56 26.54
CA GLU A 428 23.31 4.52 25.71
C GLU A 428 23.01 4.94 24.27
N PHE A 429 21.82 4.58 23.78
CA PHE A 429 21.35 4.92 22.44
C PHE A 429 19.93 5.50 22.48
N VAL A 430 19.74 6.61 21.78
CA VAL A 430 18.45 7.23 21.53
C VAL A 430 18.19 7.20 20.02
N ILE A 431 17.32 6.30 19.57
CA ILE A 431 16.96 6.14 18.16
C ILE A 431 15.70 6.97 17.88
N VAL A 432 15.74 7.80 16.84
CA VAL A 432 14.63 8.71 16.49
C VAL A 432 14.11 8.38 15.10
N ASP A 433 12.89 7.87 15.01
CA ASP A 433 12.16 7.75 13.73
C ASP A 433 11.61 9.10 13.31
N THR A 434 11.73 9.44 12.03
CA THR A 434 11.35 10.76 11.52
C THR A 434 10.65 10.66 10.17
N PRO A 435 9.77 11.63 9.83
CA PRO A 435 9.25 11.75 8.47
C PRO A 435 10.37 12.11 7.49
N SER A 436 10.08 11.93 6.20
CA SER A 436 11.03 12.20 5.11
C SER A 436 11.40 13.69 5.02
N PRO A 437 12.72 14.02 5.00
CA PRO A 437 13.20 15.39 4.77
C PRO A 437 12.87 15.94 3.38
N ALA A 438 12.48 15.09 2.41
CA ALA A 438 12.01 15.56 1.10
C ALA A 438 10.63 16.20 1.21
N SER A 439 9.73 15.57 1.99
CA SER A 439 8.34 16.02 2.12
C SER A 439 8.14 17.09 3.19
N PHE A 440 8.88 17.03 4.29
CA PHE A 440 8.69 17.90 5.45
C PHE A 440 10.03 18.40 6.01
N ALA A 441 10.02 19.57 6.66
CA ALA A 441 11.22 20.14 7.29
C ALA A 441 11.65 19.37 8.55
N ASP A 442 10.70 18.71 9.20
CA ASP A 442 10.83 18.02 10.49
C ASP A 442 12.07 17.12 10.54
N GLY A 443 12.30 16.29 9.51
CA GLY A 443 13.44 15.38 9.49
C GLY A 443 14.80 16.05 9.33
N ALA A 444 14.88 17.18 8.61
CA ALA A 444 16.12 17.94 8.52
C ALA A 444 16.42 18.68 9.84
N VAL A 445 15.37 19.16 10.52
CA VAL A 445 15.50 19.79 11.84
C VAL A 445 15.95 18.76 12.88
N LEU A 446 15.29 17.61 12.97
CA LEU A 446 15.72 16.53 13.87
C LEU A 446 17.17 16.09 13.61
N ALA A 447 17.55 15.96 12.33
CA ALA A 447 18.91 15.60 11.93
C ALA A 447 19.97 16.65 12.37
N SER A 448 19.58 17.92 12.55
CA SER A 448 20.44 18.98 13.11
C SER A 448 20.51 18.99 14.64
N LEU A 449 19.50 18.43 15.32
CA LEU A 449 19.44 18.36 16.78
C LEU A 449 20.07 17.09 17.35
N ALA A 450 20.11 16.02 16.56
CA ALA A 450 20.73 14.76 16.94
C ALA A 450 22.24 14.75 16.61
N ASP A 451 22.98 13.93 17.35
CA ASP A 451 24.42 13.77 17.22
C ASP A 451 24.81 13.12 15.87
N ALA A 452 23.93 12.27 15.34
CA ALA A 452 24.14 11.50 14.14
C ALA A 452 22.84 11.25 13.36
N THR A 453 22.95 11.11 12.03
CA THR A 453 21.85 10.79 11.12
C THR A 453 22.21 9.61 10.22
N LEU A 454 21.29 8.65 10.13
CA LEU A 454 21.33 7.50 9.24
C LEU A 454 20.23 7.64 8.19
N LEU A 455 20.60 7.68 6.92
CA LEU A 455 19.61 7.73 5.83
C LEU A 455 19.15 6.33 5.46
N VAL A 456 17.88 6.20 5.08
CA VAL A 456 17.32 4.94 4.57
C VAL A 456 16.87 5.14 3.14
N LEU A 457 17.42 4.31 2.24
CA LEU A 457 17.05 4.23 0.84
C LEU A 457 16.50 2.84 0.57
N ARG A 458 15.46 2.74 -0.27
CA ARG A 458 14.88 1.44 -0.64
C ARG A 458 15.38 1.01 -2.01
N ALA A 459 15.88 -0.22 -2.11
CA ALA A 459 16.28 -0.85 -3.36
C ALA A 459 15.05 -1.14 -4.24
N GLY A 460 15.28 -1.29 -5.55
CA GLY A 460 14.22 -1.56 -6.53
C GLY A 460 13.31 -0.37 -6.83
N GLN A 461 13.57 0.81 -6.27
CA GLN A 461 12.88 2.05 -6.61
C GLN A 461 13.72 2.88 -7.60
N ALA A 462 13.06 3.39 -8.65
CA ALA A 462 13.65 4.40 -9.50
C ALA A 462 14.00 5.65 -8.66
N PRO A 463 15.25 6.13 -8.72
CA PRO A 463 15.66 7.36 -8.08
C PRO A 463 14.98 8.55 -8.78
N ASP A 464 14.78 9.61 -8.02
CA ASP A 464 14.43 10.92 -8.55
C ASP A 464 15.57 11.84 -8.16
N GLY A 465 16.62 11.89 -8.99
CA GLY A 465 17.87 12.55 -8.64
C GLY A 465 17.70 14.00 -8.16
N SER A 466 16.60 14.67 -8.53
CA SER A 466 16.26 15.99 -8.02
C SER A 466 15.87 15.99 -6.54
N VAL A 467 15.12 14.99 -6.09
CA VAL A 467 14.68 14.81 -4.71
C VAL A 467 15.86 14.40 -3.82
N GLU A 468 16.66 13.43 -4.27
CA GLU A 468 17.86 13.00 -3.56
C GLU A 468 18.84 14.18 -3.35
N ALA A 469 19.12 14.96 -4.40
CA ALA A 469 19.97 16.16 -4.32
C ALA A 469 19.36 17.26 -3.41
N GLN A 470 18.03 17.42 -3.43
CA GLN A 470 17.35 18.36 -2.54
C GLN A 470 17.50 17.95 -1.07
N VAL A 471 17.35 16.66 -0.75
CA VAL A 471 17.51 16.14 0.62
C VAL A 471 18.94 16.36 1.10
N GLN A 472 19.96 16.04 0.29
CA GLN A 472 21.35 16.34 0.62
C GLN A 472 21.56 17.82 0.92
N THR A 473 21.05 18.70 0.06
CA THR A 473 21.18 20.15 0.24
C THR A 473 20.52 20.61 1.54
N ARG A 474 19.35 20.06 1.88
CA ARG A 474 18.64 20.39 3.14
C ARG A 474 19.43 19.92 4.37
N LEU A 475 19.94 18.70 4.36
CA LEU A 475 20.74 18.16 5.47
C LEU A 475 22.06 18.91 5.64
N GLN A 476 22.72 19.28 4.54
CA GLN A 476 23.92 20.12 4.57
C GLN A 476 23.65 21.52 5.13
N LYS A 477 22.56 22.17 4.69
CA LYS A 477 22.15 23.49 5.23
C LYS A 477 21.80 23.42 6.72
N ALA A 478 21.18 22.33 7.14
CA ALA A 478 20.87 22.06 8.54
C ALA A 478 22.10 21.65 9.37
N ARG A 479 23.27 21.47 8.74
CA ARG A 479 24.52 20.99 9.35
C ARG A 479 24.35 19.64 10.05
N ALA A 480 23.50 18.78 9.51
CA ALA A 480 23.29 17.43 10.04
C ALA A 480 24.55 16.57 9.87
N ASN A 481 24.90 15.81 10.91
CA ASN A 481 26.00 14.85 10.87
C ASN A 481 25.51 13.52 10.26
N VAL A 482 25.58 13.39 8.95
CA VAL A 482 25.16 12.16 8.24
C VAL A 482 26.27 11.12 8.31
N LEU A 483 26.03 9.99 9.00
CA LEU A 483 27.00 8.89 9.12
C LEU A 483 27.13 8.10 7.82
N GLY A 484 26.02 7.93 7.11
CA GLY A 484 25.90 7.12 5.91
C GLY A 484 24.43 6.73 5.67
N MET A 485 24.23 5.65 4.90
CA MET A 485 22.90 5.16 4.56
C MET A 485 22.75 3.65 4.76
N VAL A 486 21.50 3.21 4.91
CA VAL A 486 21.08 1.81 4.84
C VAL A 486 20.31 1.60 3.54
N LEU A 487 20.70 0.57 2.79
CA LEU A 487 19.95 0.11 1.62
C LEU A 487 18.97 -0.98 2.07
N ASN A 488 17.68 -0.65 2.07
CA ASN A 488 16.61 -1.52 2.52
C ASN A 488 15.94 -2.25 1.34
N ASP A 489 15.34 -3.42 1.58
CA ASP A 489 14.59 -4.21 0.60
C ASP A 489 15.47 -4.74 -0.56
N VAL A 490 16.72 -5.10 -0.26
CA VAL A 490 17.66 -5.64 -1.25
C VAL A 490 17.31 -7.08 -1.60
N GLU A 491 17.23 -7.42 -2.88
CA GLU A 491 17.01 -8.80 -3.31
C GLU A 491 18.09 -9.75 -2.73
N PRO A 492 17.72 -10.89 -2.12
CA PRO A 492 18.67 -11.80 -1.46
C PRO A 492 19.82 -12.25 -2.36
N GLU A 493 19.54 -12.47 -3.65
CA GLU A 493 20.52 -12.86 -4.67
C GLU A 493 21.62 -11.80 -4.84
N ARG A 494 21.30 -10.52 -4.63
CA ARG A 494 22.25 -9.40 -4.75
C ARG A 494 23.05 -9.14 -3.48
N LEU A 495 22.59 -9.62 -2.33
CA LEU A 495 23.36 -9.57 -1.08
C LEU A 495 24.62 -10.45 -1.15
N LEU A 496 24.52 -11.60 -1.83
CA LEU A 496 25.60 -12.58 -2.00
C LEU A 496 26.79 -12.07 -2.81
N GLY A 497 26.60 -11.02 -3.63
CA GLY A 497 27.67 -10.40 -4.43
C GLY A 497 28.52 -9.36 -3.68
N SER A 498 28.13 -8.96 -2.47
CA SER A 498 28.75 -7.83 -1.75
C SER A 498 29.59 -8.24 -0.52
N ARG A 499 29.49 -9.50 -0.05
CA ARG A 499 30.30 -10.06 1.06
C ARG A 499 30.55 -11.56 0.80
N PRO A 500 31.77 -12.09 1.05
CA PRO A 500 32.09 -13.50 0.81
C PRO A 500 31.18 -14.45 1.62
N VAL A 501 30.77 -15.53 0.95
CA VAL A 501 29.59 -16.39 1.24
C VAL A 501 29.74 -17.26 2.50
N GLU A 502 30.89 -17.32 3.15
CA GLU A 502 31.13 -18.27 4.25
C GLU A 502 30.46 -17.89 5.58
N GLN A 503 30.00 -16.66 5.77
CA GLN A 503 29.41 -16.21 7.04
C GLN A 503 27.87 -16.35 7.13
N PHE A 504 27.17 -16.65 6.03
CA PHE A 504 25.70 -16.60 5.99
C PHE A 504 24.98 -17.95 5.97
N MET A 505 25.70 -19.08 5.96
CA MET A 505 25.07 -20.40 6.02
C MET A 505 25.32 -21.10 7.35
N PRO A 506 24.28 -21.39 8.16
CA PRO A 506 24.30 -22.62 8.93
C PRO A 506 24.28 -23.79 7.93
N LEU A 507 25.27 -24.67 8.05
CA LEU A 507 25.35 -25.96 7.38
C LEU A 507 24.05 -26.76 7.58
N ALA A 508 23.09 -26.66 6.66
CA ALA A 508 21.95 -27.58 6.60
C ALA A 508 21.21 -27.50 5.26
N ILE A 509 21.81 -27.99 4.18
CA ILE A 509 21.04 -28.65 3.12
C ILE A 509 21.76 -29.97 2.81
N GLY A 510 21.63 -30.92 3.74
CA GLY A 510 21.67 -32.32 3.37
C GLY A 510 20.32 -32.63 2.71
N ASN A 511 20.36 -33.20 1.50
CA ASN A 511 19.19 -33.69 0.79
C ASN A 511 18.29 -34.51 1.72
N VAL A 512 17.05 -34.06 1.93
CA VAL A 512 15.98 -34.89 2.50
C VAL A 512 14.92 -35.07 1.43
N SER A 513 15.25 -35.89 0.43
CA SER A 513 14.25 -36.78 -0.16
C SER A 513 14.24 -38.04 0.71
N GLU A 514 13.06 -38.40 1.22
CA GLU A 514 12.77 -39.61 2.00
C GLU A 514 13.38 -39.67 3.41
N ALA A 515 12.65 -39.10 4.39
CA ALA A 515 12.69 -39.59 5.75
C ALA A 515 11.27 -39.69 6.30
N THR A 516 10.85 -40.94 6.48
CA THR A 516 9.63 -41.40 7.15
C THR A 516 9.42 -40.66 8.47
N TYR A 517 8.22 -40.08 8.65
CA TYR A 517 7.78 -39.54 9.94
C TYR A 517 7.82 -40.65 10.99
N ALA A 518 8.75 -40.57 11.94
CA ALA A 518 8.63 -41.27 13.21
C ALA A 518 7.61 -40.52 14.09
N PRO A 519 6.66 -41.22 14.75
CA PRO A 519 5.69 -40.54 15.60
C PRO A 519 6.38 -39.95 16.83
N LEU A 520 5.97 -38.73 17.20
CA LEU A 520 6.39 -38.02 18.42
C LEU A 520 6.28 -38.94 19.65
N PRO A 521 7.27 -38.95 20.57
CA PRO A 521 7.16 -39.70 21.81
C PRO A 521 5.99 -39.16 22.64
N ALA A 522 5.20 -40.09 23.19
CA ALA A 522 4.04 -39.77 24.02
C ALA A 522 4.45 -38.99 25.27
N LEU A 523 3.69 -37.92 25.58
CA LEU A 523 3.79 -37.16 26.83
C LEU A 523 3.75 -38.12 28.04
N PRO A 524 4.62 -37.94 29.05
CA PRO A 524 4.56 -38.75 30.25
C PRO A 524 3.25 -38.49 31.01
N LYS A 525 2.63 -39.56 31.51
CA LYS A 525 1.39 -39.51 32.31
C LYS A 525 1.62 -38.76 33.62
N PRO A 526 0.60 -38.05 34.15
CA PRO A 526 0.73 -37.33 35.41
C PRO A 526 0.99 -38.29 36.57
N VAL A 527 2.04 -38.02 37.33
CA VAL A 527 2.38 -38.71 38.58
C VAL A 527 1.37 -38.28 39.65
N SER A 528 0.72 -39.25 40.27
CA SER A 528 -0.13 -39.06 41.44
C SER A 528 0.77 -38.84 42.66
N LEU A 529 0.70 -37.65 43.26
CA LEU A 529 1.31 -37.39 44.56
C LEU A 529 0.45 -38.10 45.62
N THR A 530 1.02 -39.12 46.25
CA THR A 530 0.50 -39.69 47.50
C THR A 530 1.15 -38.97 48.67
N ALA A 531 0.35 -38.74 49.71
CA ALA A 531 0.77 -38.11 50.95
C ALA A 531 1.74 -39.03 51.69
N ASN A 532 3.00 -38.61 51.78
CA ASN A 532 4.00 -38.87 52.83
C ASN A 532 5.36 -38.69 52.18
N ASP A 533 5.93 -37.49 52.31
CA ASP A 533 7.38 -37.23 52.33
C ASP A 533 7.56 -35.71 52.51
N ALA A 534 7.54 -35.29 53.76
CA ALA A 534 7.96 -33.95 54.17
C ALA A 534 9.44 -33.99 54.55
N PRO A 535 10.23 -32.96 54.23
CA PRO A 535 11.39 -32.63 55.03
C PRO A 535 11.30 -31.21 55.62
N ASP A 536 11.37 -31.19 56.95
CA ASP A 536 11.97 -30.22 57.87
C ASP A 536 11.90 -28.71 57.57
N GLU A 537 11.04 -28.05 58.33
CA GLU A 537 11.03 -26.61 58.58
C GLU A 537 12.31 -26.16 59.31
N LYS A 538 12.95 -25.11 58.79
CA LYS A 538 13.85 -24.26 59.58
C LYS A 538 13.21 -22.89 59.74
N GLU A 539 12.86 -22.60 60.98
CA GLU A 539 12.50 -21.30 61.54
C GLU A 539 13.47 -20.19 61.11
N TYR A 540 12.91 -19.11 60.58
CA TYR A 540 13.52 -17.78 60.67
C TYR A 540 12.47 -16.85 61.27
N GLU A 541 12.71 -16.51 62.53
CA GLU A 541 12.01 -15.53 63.34
C GLU A 541 12.34 -14.12 62.82
N TYR A 542 11.31 -13.31 62.57
CA TYR A 542 11.45 -11.87 62.33
C TYR A 542 10.49 -11.15 63.29
N ASP A 543 11.08 -10.34 64.16
CA ASP A 543 10.41 -9.46 65.11
C ASP A 543 9.54 -8.41 64.38
N VAL A 544 8.36 -8.18 64.94
CA VAL A 544 7.42 -7.12 64.55
C VAL A 544 7.45 -6.06 65.64
N GLU A 545 7.85 -4.83 65.29
CA GLU A 545 7.52 -3.63 66.06
C GLU A 545 6.78 -2.62 65.17
N ASP A 546 5.62 -2.24 65.68
CA ASP A 546 4.92 -0.95 65.61
C ASP A 546 4.41 -0.36 64.27
N ALA A 547 3.06 -0.32 64.23
CA ALA A 547 2.24 0.88 64.10
C ALA A 547 1.47 1.14 62.78
N GLU A 548 0.15 1.19 63.00
CA GLU A 548 -0.85 2.12 62.46
C GLU A 548 -1.76 1.71 61.27
N ASP A 549 -3.04 1.73 61.62
CA ASP A 549 -4.28 1.84 60.83
C ASP A 549 -4.15 2.65 59.53
N ASP A 550 -4.54 2.04 58.41
CA ASP A 550 -5.59 2.58 57.54
C ASP A 550 -5.90 1.58 56.40
N ALA A 551 -7.08 0.98 56.46
CA ALA A 551 -7.59 0.14 55.37
C ALA A 551 -8.37 0.97 54.33
N PRO A 552 -8.34 0.56 53.05
CA PRO A 552 -9.57 0.49 52.27
C PRO A 552 -9.82 -0.93 51.71
N PRO A 553 -11.07 -1.28 51.41
CA PRO A 553 -11.53 -2.66 51.35
C PRO A 553 -11.05 -3.43 50.11
N ALA A 554 -10.75 -4.71 50.31
CA ALA A 554 -10.41 -5.66 49.27
C ALA A 554 -11.53 -5.78 48.20
N PRO A 555 -11.19 -5.80 46.90
CA PRO A 555 -12.17 -6.09 45.85
C PRO A 555 -12.60 -7.56 45.89
N LYS A 556 -13.92 -7.79 45.80
CA LYS A 556 -14.54 -9.13 45.72
C LYS A 556 -14.01 -9.91 44.50
N PRO A 557 -13.84 -11.25 44.60
CA PRO A 557 -13.34 -12.05 43.49
C PRO A 557 -14.35 -12.08 42.33
N ILE A 558 -13.90 -11.67 41.15
CA ILE A 558 -14.61 -11.86 39.88
C ILE A 558 -14.46 -13.33 39.49
N VAL A 559 -15.57 -14.06 39.52
CA VAL A 559 -15.68 -15.42 39.00
C VAL A 559 -15.58 -15.37 37.48
N VAL A 560 -14.42 -15.73 36.92
CA VAL A 560 -14.26 -15.93 35.47
C VAL A 560 -14.88 -17.28 35.10
N GLY A 561 -16.11 -17.22 34.57
CA GLY A 561 -16.76 -18.35 33.92
C GLY A 561 -16.05 -18.72 32.61
N ARG A 562 -15.77 -20.02 32.42
CA ARG A 562 -15.18 -20.59 31.21
C ARG A 562 -16.02 -20.26 29.96
N PRO A 563 -15.42 -19.94 28.81
CA PRO A 563 -16.17 -19.80 27.57
C PRO A 563 -16.65 -21.17 27.08
N ARG A 564 -17.98 -21.29 26.93
CA ARG A 564 -18.67 -22.40 26.26
C ARG A 564 -18.48 -22.22 24.76
N ILE A 565 -17.89 -23.21 24.10
CA ILE A 565 -17.84 -23.32 22.63
C ILE A 565 -19.28 -23.54 22.14
N VAL A 566 -19.86 -22.54 21.46
CA VAL A 566 -21.12 -22.67 20.74
C VAL A 566 -20.79 -22.99 19.29
N SER A 567 -20.96 -24.26 18.92
CA SER A 567 -21.02 -24.74 17.55
C SER A 567 -22.39 -24.39 16.97
N THR A 568 -22.45 -23.40 16.08
CA THR A 568 -23.66 -23.11 15.30
C THR A 568 -23.54 -23.79 13.94
N ALA A 569 -24.04 -25.03 13.88
CA ALA A 569 -24.38 -25.69 12.62
C ALA A 569 -25.72 -25.09 12.14
N ILE A 570 -25.73 -24.46 10.96
CA ILE A 570 -26.97 -24.06 10.31
C ILE A 570 -27.46 -25.24 9.47
N SER A 571 -28.59 -25.78 9.93
CA SER A 571 -29.40 -26.85 9.35
C SER A 571 -30.01 -26.46 8.00
N THR A 572 -29.91 -27.36 7.03
CA THR A 572 -30.81 -27.44 5.88
C THR A 572 -32.16 -28.05 6.30
N PRO A 573 -33.30 -27.60 5.75
CA PRO A 573 -34.56 -28.30 5.96
C PRO A 573 -34.77 -29.39 4.90
N VAL A 574 -35.18 -30.58 5.36
CA VAL A 574 -35.76 -31.64 4.56
C VAL A 574 -37.28 -31.47 4.54
N GLY A 575 -37.87 -31.48 3.34
CA GLY A 575 -39.31 -31.60 3.11
C GLY A 575 -39.55 -32.42 1.85
N ALA A 576 -40.20 -33.57 2.01
CA ALA A 576 -40.43 -34.59 1.00
C ALA A 576 -41.59 -34.26 0.03
N GLY A 577 -41.56 -34.83 -1.18
CA GLY A 577 -42.77 -34.96 -2.00
C GLY A 577 -42.57 -35.21 -3.52
N SER A 578 -42.68 -36.48 -3.92
CA SER A 578 -43.48 -36.98 -5.06
C SER A 578 -43.11 -36.64 -6.53
N ASN A 579 -42.82 -37.72 -7.28
CA ASN A 579 -43.17 -38.06 -8.67
C ASN A 579 -42.71 -37.21 -9.88
N GLY A 580 -42.24 -37.94 -10.92
CA GLY A 580 -42.64 -37.65 -12.31
C GLY A 580 -41.52 -37.37 -13.32
N ASN A 581 -41.05 -38.44 -13.97
CA ASN A 581 -40.80 -38.59 -15.42
C ASN A 581 -40.61 -37.32 -16.29
N GLY A 582 -39.52 -37.24 -17.07
CA GLY A 582 -39.50 -36.36 -18.25
C GLY A 582 -38.13 -35.88 -18.75
N LYS A 583 -37.76 -36.38 -19.93
CA LYS A 583 -36.66 -35.92 -20.80
C LYS A 583 -36.63 -34.39 -20.98
N SER A 584 -35.45 -33.78 -20.98
CA SER A 584 -34.98 -32.83 -22.01
C SER A 584 -33.63 -32.21 -21.65
N ALA A 585 -32.70 -32.22 -22.59
CA ALA A 585 -31.51 -31.35 -22.58
C ALA A 585 -31.95 -29.89 -22.79
N PRO A 586 -31.16 -28.90 -22.34
CA PRO A 586 -30.30 -28.24 -23.32
C PRO A 586 -28.94 -27.71 -22.80
N LYS A 587 -28.07 -27.49 -23.80
CA LYS A 587 -26.77 -26.79 -23.79
C LYS A 587 -26.76 -25.50 -22.96
N ILE A 588 -25.70 -25.31 -22.18
CA ILE A 588 -25.21 -24.00 -21.75
C ILE A 588 -23.71 -23.91 -22.06
N THR A 589 -23.40 -23.01 -22.99
CA THR A 589 -22.07 -22.46 -23.30
C THR A 589 -21.53 -21.69 -22.10
N ARG A 590 -20.38 -22.08 -21.56
CA ARG A 590 -19.56 -21.23 -20.68
C ARG A 590 -18.36 -20.69 -21.46
N LYS A 591 -18.40 -19.39 -21.77
CA LYS A 591 -17.20 -18.56 -21.89
C LYS A 591 -16.52 -18.52 -20.52
N THR A 592 -15.24 -18.85 -20.48
CA THR A 592 -14.36 -18.49 -19.36
C THR A 592 -13.24 -17.65 -19.97
N ASP A 593 -13.21 -16.38 -19.59
CA ASP A 593 -12.09 -15.49 -19.82
C ASP A 593 -10.92 -15.95 -18.92
N VAL A 594 -9.77 -16.22 -19.55
CA VAL A 594 -8.50 -16.54 -18.89
C VAL A 594 -7.57 -15.33 -19.06
N PRO A 595 -6.85 -14.89 -18.01
CA PRO A 595 -6.03 -13.68 -18.06
C PRO A 595 -4.80 -13.83 -18.97
N LEU A 596 -4.43 -12.67 -19.54
CA LEU A 596 -3.50 -12.43 -20.65
C LEU A 596 -2.00 -12.66 -20.35
N SER A 597 -1.64 -13.57 -19.46
CA SER A 597 -0.24 -13.83 -19.06
C SER A 597 0.36 -15.12 -19.66
N ILE A 598 -0.44 -15.95 -20.33
CA ILE A 598 0.03 -17.21 -20.96
C ILE A 598 0.27 -17.05 -22.48
N LEU A 599 -0.12 -15.92 -23.10
CA LEU A 599 -0.08 -15.79 -24.56
C LEU A 599 1.31 -15.46 -25.16
N ILE A 600 2.31 -15.11 -24.34
CA ILE A 600 3.64 -14.73 -24.86
C ILE A 600 4.61 -15.93 -24.92
N VAL A 601 4.36 -17.00 -24.16
CA VAL A 601 5.17 -18.24 -24.25
C VAL A 601 4.72 -19.12 -25.43
N ALA A 602 3.47 -19.00 -25.89
CA ALA A 602 2.97 -19.74 -27.04
C ALA A 602 3.48 -19.24 -28.41
N GLY A 603 4.00 -18.00 -28.49
CA GLY A 603 4.53 -17.41 -29.72
C GLY A 603 5.90 -17.95 -30.16
N LEU A 604 6.66 -18.56 -29.24
CA LEU A 604 7.95 -19.19 -29.52
C LEU A 604 7.84 -20.68 -29.91
N SER A 605 6.73 -21.35 -29.56
CA SER A 605 6.48 -22.75 -29.93
C SER A 605 5.97 -22.93 -31.36
N THR A 606 5.32 -21.93 -31.95
CA THR A 606 4.80 -21.99 -33.33
C THR A 606 5.89 -21.84 -34.39
N GLY A 607 7.03 -21.21 -34.06
CA GLY A 607 8.19 -21.14 -34.96
C GLY A 607 8.89 -22.49 -35.15
N VAL A 608 8.90 -23.33 -34.11
CA VAL A 608 9.53 -24.68 -34.17
C VAL A 608 8.59 -25.70 -34.84
N GLY A 609 7.27 -25.58 -34.64
CA GLY A 609 6.28 -26.47 -35.27
C GLY A 609 6.20 -26.33 -36.80
N LEU A 610 6.32 -25.11 -37.33
CA LEU A 610 6.32 -24.85 -38.78
C LEU A 610 7.59 -25.34 -39.48
N LEU A 611 8.74 -25.36 -38.79
CA LEU A 611 9.99 -25.89 -39.33
C LEU A 611 9.97 -27.42 -39.42
N THR A 612 9.31 -28.09 -38.46
CA THR A 612 9.18 -29.57 -38.43
C THR A 612 8.23 -30.08 -39.53
N LEU A 613 7.18 -29.32 -39.84
CA LEU A 613 6.23 -29.64 -40.92
C LEU A 613 6.79 -29.36 -42.33
N ALA A 614 7.72 -28.41 -42.46
CA ALA A 614 8.42 -28.15 -43.72
C ALA A 614 9.47 -29.23 -44.04
N LEU A 615 10.17 -29.77 -43.02
CA LEU A 615 11.15 -30.85 -43.20
C LEU A 615 10.51 -32.22 -43.46
N SER A 616 9.30 -32.48 -42.95
CA SER A 616 8.58 -33.74 -43.22
C SER A 616 7.98 -33.85 -44.63
N ARG A 617 7.89 -32.74 -45.38
CA ARG A 617 7.31 -32.71 -46.74
C ARG A 617 8.35 -32.66 -47.86
N ALA A 618 9.64 -32.57 -47.52
CA ALA A 618 10.76 -32.60 -48.46
C ALA A 618 11.45 -33.98 -48.52
N GLY A 619 10.90 -35.00 -47.85
CA GLY A 619 11.44 -36.36 -47.78
C GLY A 619 10.42 -37.47 -48.05
N ALA A 620 9.49 -37.24 -48.98
CA ALA A 620 8.57 -38.26 -49.51
C ALA A 620 8.45 -38.11 -51.03
#